data_AF-A0A527GHT9-F1
#
_entry.id   AF-A0A527GHT9-F1
#
_cell.length_a   1.000
_cell.length_b   1.000
_cell.length_c   1.000
_cell.angle_alpha   90.00
_cell.angle_beta   90.00
_cell.angle_gamma   90.00
#
_symmetry.space_group_name_H-M   'P 1'
#
loop_
_entity.id
_entity.type
_entity.pdbx_description
1 polymer ?
#
loop_
_entity_poly.entity_id
_entity_poly.type
_entity_poly.pdbx_seq_one_letter_code
_entity_poly.pdbx_strand_id
1 'polypeptide(L)' 'GLPADATAKPGDYAFLRPTQSEAVLQQFGSIAVFSGGRIADRWPALPMA' A
#
# COMPACT_ATOMS: atom_id res chain seq x y z
N GLY A 1 -13.15 7.70 2.45
CA GLY A 1 -12.85 8.25 1.11
C GLY A 1 -12.12 9.56 1.26
N LEU A 2 -11.55 10.10 0.17
CA LEU A 2 -10.98 11.45 0.18
C LEU A 2 -12.08 12.50 0.47
N PRO A 3 -11.72 13.65 1.07
CA PRO A 3 -12.61 14.80 1.24
C PRO A 3 -13.22 15.26 -0.09
N ALA A 4 -14.43 15.81 -0.07
CA ALA A 4 -15.18 16.21 -1.26
C ALA A 4 -14.51 17.34 -2.07
N ASP A 5 -13.65 18.13 -1.43
CA ASP A 5 -12.88 19.23 -1.99
C ASP A 5 -11.45 18.81 -2.41
N ALA A 6 -11.07 17.56 -2.15
CA ALA A 6 -9.73 17.10 -2.48
C ALA A 6 -9.56 16.92 -4.00
N THR A 7 -8.78 17.81 -4.59
CA THR A 7 -8.43 17.76 -6.01
C THR A 7 -7.18 16.90 -6.19
N ALA A 8 -7.34 15.66 -6.66
CA ALA A 8 -6.21 14.80 -7.00
C ALA A 8 -5.57 15.21 -8.33
N LYS A 9 -4.25 15.39 -8.33
CA LYS A 9 -3.44 15.76 -9.49
C LYS A 9 -2.45 14.64 -9.85
N PRO A 10 -1.98 14.57 -11.10
CA PRO A 10 -0.88 13.68 -11.45
C PRO A 10 0.35 13.94 -10.56
N GLY A 11 0.86 12.89 -9.92
CA GLY A 11 1.96 12.97 -8.96
C GLY A 11 1.55 12.96 -7.49
N ASP A 12 0.25 13.09 -7.19
CA ASP A 12 -0.25 12.95 -5.82
C ASP A 12 -0.25 11.48 -5.37
N TYR A 13 -0.03 11.29 -4.07
CA TYR A 13 -0.01 9.96 -3.45
C TYR A 13 -1.30 9.70 -2.68
N ALA A 14 -1.90 8.52 -2.89
CA ALA A 14 -3.06 8.07 -2.13
C ALA A 14 -2.70 6.86 -1.26
N PHE A 15 -3.12 6.88 -0.01
CA PHE A 15 -2.98 5.76 0.92
C PHE A 15 -4.30 5.01 1.03
N LEU A 16 -4.32 3.78 0.51
CA LEU A 16 -5.49 2.91 0.59
C LEU A 16 -5.38 1.99 1.82
N ARG A 17 -6.45 1.89 2.59
CA ARG A 17 -6.58 0.91 3.68
C ARG A 17 -7.60 -0.14 3.26
N PRO A 18 -7.17 -1.27 2.68
CA PRO A 18 -8.08 -2.33 2.29
C PRO A 18 -8.77 -2.96 3.50
N THR A 19 -10.03 -3.33 3.34
CA THR A 19 -10.85 -3.95 4.40
C THR A 19 -10.38 -5.37 4.73
N GLN A 20 -9.82 -6.08 3.74
CA GLN A 20 -9.12 -7.35 3.91
C GLN A 20 -7.72 -7.22 3.32
N SER A 21 -6.71 -7.40 4.16
CA SER A 21 -5.31 -7.23 3.73
C SER A 21 -4.81 -8.44 2.93
N GLU A 22 -5.29 -9.65 3.22
CA GLU A 22 -4.87 -10.88 2.54
C GLU A 22 -5.20 -10.89 1.05
N ALA A 23 -6.39 -10.39 0.67
CA ALA A 23 -6.84 -10.36 -0.72
C ALA A 23 -5.99 -9.42 -1.59
N VAL A 24 -5.39 -8.39 -0.99
CA VAL A 24 -4.58 -7.38 -1.68
C VAL A 24 -3.11 -7.78 -1.72
N LEU A 25 -2.59 -8.39 -0.64
CA LEU A 25 -1.18 -8.77 -0.52
C LEU A 25 -0.65 -9.57 -1.70
N GLN A 26 -1.45 -10.49 -2.24
CA GLN A 26 -1.03 -11.34 -3.37
C GLN A 26 -0.94 -10.60 -4.71
N GLN A 27 -1.68 -9.50 -4.88
CA GLN A 27 -1.75 -8.76 -6.15
C GLN A 27 -0.56 -7.80 -6.34
N PHE A 28 0.04 -7.34 -5.24
CA PHE A 28 1.07 -6.29 -5.24
C PHE A 28 2.50 -6.82 -5.00
N GLY A 29 2.68 -8.13 -4.84
CA GLY A 29 3.99 -8.77 -4.72
C GLY A 29 4.74 -8.38 -3.44
N SER A 30 6.06 -8.21 -3.53
CA SER A 30 6.91 -7.98 -2.35
C SER A 30 6.50 -6.72 -1.55
N ILE A 31 6.43 -6.87 -0.22
CA ILE A 31 6.00 -5.85 0.74
C ILE A 31 7.22 -5.00 1.11
N ALA A 32 7.13 -3.67 1.01
CA ALA A 32 8.16 -2.76 1.50
C ALA A 32 7.82 -2.29 2.92
N VAL A 33 8.71 -2.56 3.89
CA VAL A 33 8.55 -2.13 5.28
C VAL A 33 9.05 -0.69 5.40
N PHE A 34 8.19 0.24 5.79
CA PHE A 34 8.54 1.65 5.97
C PHE A 34 8.64 1.99 7.47
N SER A 35 9.80 2.46 7.91
CA SER A 35 10.05 2.85 9.31
C SER A 35 11.05 3.98 9.38
N GLY A 36 10.78 4.99 10.23
CA GLY A 36 11.69 6.13 10.41
C GLY A 36 11.95 6.93 9.13
N GLY A 37 10.94 7.07 8.26
CA GLY A 37 11.04 7.86 7.03
C GLY A 37 11.78 7.17 5.87
N ARG A 38 12.10 5.88 5.99
CA ARG A 38 12.81 5.11 4.96
C ARG A 38 12.27 3.70 4.81
N ILE A 39 12.53 3.08 3.67
CA ILE A 39 12.31 1.63 3.50
C ILE A 39 13.38 0.90 4.31
N ALA A 40 12.95 0.17 5.33
CA ALA A 40 13.82 -0.56 6.23
C ALA A 40 14.06 -2.00 5.76
N ASP A 41 13.10 -2.60 5.05
CA ASP A 41 13.17 -3.99 4.61
C ASP A 41 12.19 -4.28 3.45
N ARG A 42 12.34 -5.44 2.80
CA ARG A 42 11.43 -5.95 1.77
C ARG A 42 11.11 -7.43 2.02
N TRP A 43 9.84 -7.73 2.29
CA TRP A 43 9.36 -9.09 2.53
C TRP A 43 8.74 -9.70 1.26
N PRO A 44 8.85 -11.01 1.05
CA PRO A 44 8.11 -11.67 -0.02
C PRO A 44 6.59 -11.57 0.24
N ALA A 45 5.79 -11.54 -0.83
CA ALA A 45 4.35 -11.76 -0.70
C ALA A 45 4.10 -13.15 -0.10
N LEU A 46 3.04 -13.26 0.71
CA LEU A 46 2.61 -14.56 1.20
C LEU A 46 2.24 -15.45 0.00
N PRO A 47 2.72 -16.72 -0.04
CA PRO A 47 2.38 -17.64 -1.10
C PRO A 47 0.87 -17.91 -1.12
N MET A 48 0.32 -18.13 -2.31
CA MET A 48 -1.04 -18.65 -2.46
C MET A 48 -1.04 -20.10 -1.99
N ALA A 49 -1.84 -20.43 -0.98
CA ALA A 49 -2.09 -21.80 -0.55
C ALA A 49 -3.20 -22.44 -1.38
#